data_AF-A0A1Q6L6X3-F1
#
_entry.id   AF-A0A1Q6L6X3-F1
#
_cell.length_a   1.000
_cell.length_b   1.000
_cell.length_c   1.000
_cell.angle_alpha   90.00
_cell.angle_beta   90.00
_cell.angle_gamma   90.00
#
_symmetry.space_group_name_H-M   'P 1'
#
loop_
_entity.id
_entity.type
_entity.pdbx_description
1 polymer ?
#
loop_
_entity_poly.entity_id
_entity_poly.type
_entity_poly.pdbx_seq_one_letter_code
_entity_poly.pdbx_strand_id
1 'polypeptide(L)'
;MKKMLVIIFILLIIFIGIYINKKNIGNETVTATEVNNIEQYISKIYMWQEVTEEALPKFNNINDAPDLWLWEVVKKNLDNYEVSYDEVEQKAKEIFGEEFTKQFPKEGTEYIQYNDELKKYVATGVGLDTLDDSFFIKQITKTKNGYEVEIAEYLEDYENSMNIEDENQVYDIYIKDLNHNIIATIKSNDGETKSIEIVKENIDKFTTKKIILEKDKNENLYVRQVG
;
A
#
# COMPACT_ATOMS: atom_id res chain seq x y z
N MET A 1 -15.64 21.60 -13.77
CA MET A 1 -14.68 21.81 -12.67
C MET A 1 -15.25 21.24 -11.36
N LYS A 2 -15.44 19.93 -11.35
CA LYS A 2 -15.80 19.06 -10.22
C LYS A 2 -15.03 17.77 -10.53
N LYS A 3 -14.45 17.09 -9.54
CA LYS A 3 -13.50 15.95 -9.67
C LYS A 3 -12.01 16.32 -9.63
N MET A 4 -11.61 17.17 -8.69
CA MET A 4 -10.18 17.38 -8.40
C MET A 4 -9.93 17.53 -6.90
N LEU A 5 -10.48 16.60 -6.09
CA LEU A 5 -10.31 16.61 -4.62
C LEU A 5 -9.88 15.27 -4.01
N VAL A 6 -9.54 14.25 -4.81
CA VAL A 6 -9.18 12.92 -4.25
C VAL A 6 -7.66 12.69 -4.15
N ILE A 7 -6.83 13.59 -4.68
CA ILE A 7 -5.36 13.41 -4.70
C ILE A 7 -4.67 13.90 -3.40
N ILE A 8 -5.40 14.49 -2.44
CA ILE A 8 -4.78 15.11 -1.24
C ILE A 8 -4.59 14.12 -0.06
N PHE A 9 -5.25 12.96 -0.04
CA PHE A 9 -5.14 12.03 1.11
C PHE A 9 -3.84 11.20 1.14
N ILE A 10 -3.16 10.99 0.01
CA ILE A 10 -1.92 10.21 -0.06
C ILE A 10 -0.71 10.91 0.61
N LEU A 11 -0.79 12.23 0.85
CA LEU A 11 0.31 12.99 1.48
C LEU A 11 0.27 13.02 3.02
N LEU A 12 -0.85 12.67 3.67
CA LEU A 12 -1.02 12.81 5.13
C LEU A 12 -0.68 11.55 5.95
N ILE A 13 -0.59 10.37 5.30
CA ILE A 13 -0.26 9.09 5.96
C ILE A 13 1.20 9.06 6.49
N ILE A 14 2.06 10.00 6.05
CA ILE A 14 3.49 10.07 6.40
C ILE A 14 3.73 10.37 7.90
N PHE A 15 2.75 10.87 8.65
CA PHE A 15 2.97 11.27 10.05
C PHE A 15 2.77 10.14 11.10
N ILE A 16 2.31 8.96 10.72
CA ILE A 16 1.88 7.91 11.65
C ILE A 16 3.05 7.10 12.26
N GLY A 17 4.11 6.84 11.50
CA GLY A 17 5.28 6.08 11.97
C GLY A 17 6.01 6.65 13.20
N ILE A 18 5.80 7.93 13.54
CA ILE A 18 6.47 8.59 14.68
C ILE A 18 5.90 8.15 16.04
N TYR A 19 4.62 7.77 16.14
CA TYR A 19 3.99 7.50 17.45
C TYR A 19 4.25 6.08 17.99
N ILE A 20 4.62 5.13 17.12
CA ILE A 20 4.62 3.69 17.45
C ILE A 20 5.88 3.28 18.25
N ASN A 21 7.00 3.97 18.12
CA ASN A 21 8.31 3.40 18.46
C ASN A 21 8.85 3.72 19.88
N LYS A 22 7.99 4.07 20.84
CA LYS A 22 8.44 4.41 22.21
C LYS A 22 8.37 3.26 23.22
N LYS A 23 7.86 2.07 22.85
CA LYS A 23 7.76 0.96 23.80
C LYS A 23 7.90 -0.42 23.13
N ASN A 24 9.03 -1.06 23.45
CA ASN A 24 9.43 -2.45 23.23
C ASN A 24 10.17 -2.76 21.91
N ILE A 25 11.47 -3.06 22.03
CA ILE A 25 12.08 -4.41 21.80
C ILE A 25 13.61 -4.24 21.64
N GLY A 26 14.37 -5.13 22.26
CA GLY A 26 15.84 -5.13 22.26
C GLY A 26 16.47 -5.58 20.93
N ASN A 27 17.74 -5.18 20.80
CA ASN A 27 18.67 -5.30 19.66
C ASN A 27 18.49 -4.23 18.56
N GLU A 28 19.49 -3.34 18.48
CA GLU A 28 19.66 -2.21 17.55
C GLU A 28 18.37 -1.44 17.23
N THR A 29 18.11 -0.40 18.02
CA THR A 29 16.93 0.47 17.89
C THR A 29 16.69 0.90 16.45
N VAL A 30 15.55 0.48 15.88
CA VAL A 30 15.01 1.02 14.62
C VAL A 30 14.68 2.49 14.87
N THR A 31 15.25 3.38 14.07
CA THR A 31 15.04 4.83 14.20
C THR A 31 13.68 5.22 13.60
N ALA A 32 13.14 6.38 14.02
CA ALA A 32 11.90 6.90 13.43
C ALA A 32 12.03 7.12 11.91
N THR A 33 13.20 7.52 11.43
CA THR A 33 13.48 7.65 9.99
C THR A 33 13.40 6.31 9.27
N GLU A 34 13.94 5.23 9.85
CA GLU A 34 13.83 3.90 9.28
C GLU A 34 12.38 3.42 9.23
N VAL A 35 11.59 3.64 10.29
CA VAL A 35 10.16 3.32 10.31
C VAL A 35 9.43 4.05 9.19
N ASN A 36 9.62 5.37 9.07
CA ASN A 36 8.99 6.16 8.03
C ASN A 36 9.36 5.68 6.62
N ASN A 37 10.63 5.37 6.37
CA ASN A 37 11.07 4.89 5.06
C ASN A 37 10.47 3.51 4.72
N ILE A 38 10.34 2.63 5.71
CA ILE A 38 9.70 1.31 5.56
C ILE A 38 8.21 1.48 5.27
N GLU A 39 7.51 2.33 6.04
CA GLU A 39 6.10 2.63 5.85
C GLU A 39 5.83 3.21 4.46
N GLN A 40 6.61 4.22 4.06
CA GLN A 40 6.53 4.79 2.71
C GLN A 40 6.76 3.76 1.62
N TYR A 41 7.73 2.85 1.80
CA TYR A 41 7.98 1.78 0.84
C TYR A 41 6.81 0.80 0.76
N ILE A 42 6.29 0.32 1.90
CA ILE A 42 5.15 -0.60 1.92
C ILE A 42 3.92 0.06 1.29
N SER A 43 3.63 1.33 1.57
CA SER A 43 2.52 2.06 0.93
C SER A 43 2.63 2.16 -0.59
N LYS A 44 3.84 2.13 -1.16
CA LYS A 44 4.02 2.10 -2.63
C LYS A 44 3.59 0.77 -3.24
N ILE A 45 3.76 -0.34 -2.51
CA ILE A 45 3.53 -1.70 -3.01
C ILE A 45 2.21 -2.31 -2.49
N TYR A 46 1.60 -1.72 -1.46
CA TYR A 46 0.29 -2.14 -0.96
C TYR A 46 -0.80 -1.58 -1.87
N MET A 47 -1.64 -2.49 -2.39
CA MET A 47 -2.66 -2.22 -3.41
C MET A 47 -4.07 -2.42 -2.86
N TRP A 48 -5.08 -2.05 -3.62
CA TRP A 48 -6.47 -2.38 -3.30
C TRP A 48 -6.79 -3.82 -3.69
N GLN A 49 -7.36 -4.58 -2.76
CA GLN A 49 -7.72 -5.97 -2.95
C GLN A 49 -8.74 -6.13 -4.09
N GLU A 50 -9.65 -5.17 -4.27
CA GLU A 50 -10.62 -5.17 -5.37
C GLU A 50 -9.93 -5.19 -6.75
N VAL A 51 -8.76 -4.54 -6.86
CA VAL A 51 -8.02 -4.40 -8.11
C VAL A 51 -7.05 -5.57 -8.34
N THR A 52 -6.40 -6.05 -7.27
CA THR A 52 -5.30 -7.03 -7.38
C THR A 52 -5.60 -8.40 -6.78
N GLU A 53 -6.84 -8.66 -6.37
CA GLU A 53 -7.33 -9.84 -5.62
C GLU A 53 -6.77 -9.98 -4.20
N GLU A 54 -5.51 -9.58 -3.99
CA GLU A 54 -4.85 -9.41 -2.70
C GLU A 54 -4.09 -8.08 -2.70
N ALA A 55 -4.25 -7.27 -1.65
CA ALA A 55 -3.56 -6.00 -1.48
C ALA A 55 -2.02 -6.14 -1.54
N LEU A 56 -1.52 -7.21 -0.91
CA LEU A 56 -0.12 -7.60 -0.93
C LEU A 56 -0.01 -9.14 -0.99
N PRO A 57 0.12 -9.75 -2.18
CA PRO A 57 0.09 -11.19 -2.34
C PRO A 57 1.32 -11.85 -1.72
N LYS A 58 1.17 -13.12 -1.34
CA LYS A 58 2.30 -13.93 -0.86
C LYS A 58 3.19 -14.39 -2.00
N PHE A 59 4.50 -14.29 -1.82
CA PHE A 59 5.50 -14.78 -2.77
C PHE A 59 6.83 -15.02 -2.07
N ASN A 60 7.58 -16.04 -2.50
CA ASN A 60 8.91 -16.35 -1.94
C ASN A 60 10.04 -15.60 -2.65
N ASN A 61 9.80 -15.17 -3.87
CA ASN A 61 10.67 -14.34 -4.67
C ASN A 61 9.82 -13.32 -5.43
N ILE A 62 10.32 -12.10 -5.62
CA ILE A 62 9.59 -11.06 -6.35
C ILE A 62 9.22 -11.47 -7.78
N ASN A 63 10.02 -12.33 -8.43
CA ASN A 63 9.71 -12.85 -9.76
C ASN A 63 8.57 -13.91 -9.76
N ASP A 64 8.17 -14.39 -8.58
CA ASP A 64 7.02 -15.28 -8.39
C ASP A 64 5.72 -14.49 -8.12
N ALA A 65 5.79 -13.17 -7.98
CA ALA A 65 4.62 -12.35 -7.68
C ALA A 65 3.60 -12.36 -8.83
N PRO A 66 2.29 -12.25 -8.54
CA PRO A 66 1.24 -12.20 -9.56
C PRO A 66 1.43 -11.05 -10.56
N ASP A 67 1.20 -11.31 -11.85
CA ASP A 67 1.33 -10.31 -12.92
C ASP A 67 0.43 -9.10 -12.71
N LEU A 68 -0.82 -9.32 -12.30
CA LEU A 68 -1.79 -8.26 -12.05
C LEU A 68 -1.29 -7.30 -10.95
N TRP A 69 -0.82 -7.85 -9.82
CA TRP A 69 -0.29 -7.04 -8.73
C TRP A 69 0.96 -6.24 -9.14
N LEU A 70 1.91 -6.88 -9.83
CA LEU A 70 3.11 -6.20 -10.33
C LEU A 70 2.74 -5.02 -11.25
N TRP A 71 1.79 -5.23 -12.16
CA TRP A 71 1.31 -4.21 -13.08
C TRP A 71 0.72 -3.00 -12.36
N GLU A 72 -0.19 -3.25 -11.43
CA GLU A 72 -0.92 -2.19 -10.75
C GLU A 72 -0.01 -1.42 -9.77
N VAL A 73 0.95 -2.09 -9.14
CA VAL A 73 2.00 -1.42 -8.35
C VAL A 73 2.84 -0.51 -9.22
N VAL A 74 3.34 -0.96 -10.37
CA VAL A 74 4.13 -0.10 -11.26
C VAL A 74 3.30 1.08 -11.72
N LYS A 75 2.09 0.83 -12.21
CA LYS A 75 1.16 1.85 -12.67
C LYS A 75 0.87 2.91 -11.61
N LYS A 76 0.59 2.52 -10.37
CA LYS A 76 0.33 3.43 -9.24
C LYS A 76 1.50 4.41 -9.02
N ASN A 77 2.71 3.99 -9.35
CA ASN A 77 3.95 4.73 -9.12
C ASN A 77 4.51 5.40 -10.40
N LEU A 78 3.73 5.44 -11.48
CA LEU A 78 4.06 6.21 -12.69
C LEU A 78 3.57 7.65 -12.57
N ASP A 79 4.37 8.59 -13.05
CA ASP A 79 4.02 10.02 -13.03
C ASP A 79 3.03 10.41 -14.16
N ASN A 80 2.89 9.56 -15.19
CA ASN A 80 2.15 9.85 -16.41
C ASN A 80 1.13 8.75 -16.73
N TYR A 81 0.02 9.14 -17.35
CA TYR A 81 -1.05 8.22 -17.81
C TYR A 81 -0.75 7.56 -19.17
N GLU A 82 0.30 8.03 -19.85
CA GLU A 82 0.82 7.44 -21.08
C GLU A 82 2.31 7.13 -20.88
N VAL A 83 2.69 5.86 -20.99
CA VAL A 83 4.08 5.44 -20.77
C VAL A 83 4.56 4.47 -21.82
N SER A 84 5.83 4.58 -22.18
CA SER A 84 6.52 3.61 -23.01
C SER A 84 6.83 2.32 -22.23
N TYR A 85 7.19 1.26 -22.97
CA TYR A 85 7.60 0.00 -22.36
C TYR A 85 8.85 0.17 -21.48
N ASP A 86 9.84 0.93 -21.95
CA ASP A 86 11.09 1.16 -21.23
C ASP A 86 10.86 1.93 -19.91
N GLU A 87 9.91 2.87 -19.89
CA GLU A 87 9.53 3.59 -18.67
C GLU A 87 8.86 2.66 -17.64
N VAL A 88 8.04 1.71 -18.09
CA VAL A 88 7.45 0.67 -17.23
C VAL A 88 8.53 -0.23 -16.65
N GLU A 89 9.47 -0.72 -17.48
CA GLU A 89 10.56 -1.58 -17.02
C GLU A 89 11.48 -0.85 -16.03
N GLN A 90 11.83 0.40 -16.32
CA GLN A 90 12.65 1.22 -15.43
C GLN A 90 11.95 1.45 -14.10
N LYS A 91 10.66 1.79 -14.10
CA LYS A 91 9.88 1.98 -12.87
C LYS A 91 9.77 0.69 -12.07
N ALA A 92 9.61 -0.46 -12.73
CA ALA A 92 9.59 -1.75 -12.06
C ALA A 92 10.91 -2.05 -11.34
N LYS A 93 12.06 -1.80 -11.98
CA LYS A 93 13.38 -1.94 -11.32
C LYS A 93 13.58 -0.94 -10.19
N GLU A 94 13.04 0.27 -10.30
CA GLU A 94 13.07 1.26 -9.23
C GLU A 94 12.30 0.79 -7.97
N ILE A 95 11.17 0.09 -8.15
CA ILE A 95 10.31 -0.36 -7.05
C ILE A 95 10.74 -1.72 -6.49
N PHE A 96 11.10 -2.66 -7.37
CA PHE A 96 11.34 -4.08 -7.06
C PHE A 96 12.83 -4.45 -7.04
N GLY A 97 13.69 -3.57 -7.51
CA GLY A 97 15.14 -3.74 -7.53
C GLY A 97 15.67 -4.43 -8.78
N GLU A 98 16.98 -4.40 -8.94
CA GLU A 98 17.68 -4.93 -10.12
C GLU A 98 17.55 -6.44 -10.33
N GLU A 99 17.10 -7.19 -9.31
CA GLU A 99 16.83 -8.63 -9.41
C GLU A 99 15.44 -8.94 -9.98
N PHE A 100 14.61 -7.92 -10.22
CA PHE A 100 13.36 -8.06 -10.93
C PHE A 100 13.61 -8.28 -12.42
N THR A 101 13.15 -9.42 -12.94
CA THR A 101 13.41 -9.88 -14.31
C THR A 101 12.15 -10.20 -15.11
N LYS A 102 10.98 -10.16 -14.45
CA LYS A 102 9.71 -10.46 -15.10
C LYS A 102 9.41 -9.42 -16.18
N GLN A 103 8.95 -9.89 -17.33
CA GLN A 103 8.51 -9.03 -18.42
C GLN A 103 7.03 -8.76 -18.25
N PHE A 104 6.61 -7.53 -18.54
CA PHE A 104 5.23 -7.13 -18.50
C PHE A 104 4.53 -7.51 -19.81
N PRO A 105 3.44 -8.31 -19.78
CA PRO A 105 2.69 -8.69 -20.98
C PRO A 105 2.25 -7.47 -21.80
N LYS A 106 2.40 -7.53 -23.12
CA LYS A 106 2.07 -6.40 -24.00
C LYS A 106 0.57 -6.06 -23.93
N GLU A 107 -0.29 -7.02 -23.63
CA GLU A 107 -1.73 -6.78 -23.52
C GLU A 107 -2.10 -5.81 -22.39
N GLY A 108 -1.28 -5.71 -21.33
CA GLY A 108 -1.56 -4.92 -20.14
C GLY A 108 -2.60 -5.57 -19.20
N THR A 109 -3.37 -4.75 -18.48
CA THR A 109 -4.47 -5.15 -17.57
C THR A 109 -5.78 -4.47 -18.00
N GLU A 110 -6.86 -4.69 -17.25
CA GLU A 110 -8.13 -3.97 -17.44
C GLU A 110 -7.94 -2.44 -17.40
N TYR A 111 -7.03 -1.97 -16.54
CA TYR A 111 -6.86 -0.56 -16.21
C TYR A 111 -5.63 0.10 -16.85
N ILE A 112 -4.83 -0.66 -17.60
CA ILE A 112 -3.74 -0.15 -18.43
C ILE A 112 -3.58 -1.01 -19.67
N GLN A 113 -3.79 -0.43 -20.85
CA GLN A 113 -3.78 -1.19 -22.12
C GLN A 113 -2.72 -0.63 -23.07
N TYR A 114 -2.04 -1.52 -23.80
CA TYR A 114 -1.12 -1.09 -24.83
C TYR A 114 -1.87 -0.62 -26.08
N ASN A 115 -1.58 0.61 -26.50
CA ASN A 115 -2.05 1.17 -27.74
C ASN A 115 -0.98 1.00 -28.83
N ASP A 116 -1.25 0.17 -29.83
CA ASP A 116 -0.31 -0.13 -30.93
C ASP A 116 0.00 1.08 -31.83
N GLU A 117 -0.93 2.03 -31.96
CA GLU A 117 -0.73 3.23 -32.78
C GLU A 117 0.22 4.22 -32.09
N LEU A 118 0.02 4.43 -30.78
CA LEU A 118 0.85 5.30 -29.95
C LEU A 118 2.16 4.62 -29.53
N LYS A 119 2.21 3.28 -29.61
CA LYS A 119 3.28 2.43 -29.07
C LYS A 119 3.53 2.66 -27.58
N LYS A 120 2.46 2.90 -26.82
CA LYS A 120 2.48 3.22 -25.39
C LYS A 120 1.38 2.48 -24.66
N TYR A 121 1.57 2.26 -23.37
CA TYR A 121 0.49 1.91 -22.47
C TYR A 121 -0.29 3.17 -22.08
N VAL A 122 -1.61 3.05 -22.08
CA VAL A 122 -2.55 4.10 -21.71
C VAL A 122 -3.38 3.62 -20.53
N ALA A 123 -3.40 4.40 -19.45
CA ALA A 123 -4.28 4.13 -18.32
C ALA A 123 -5.74 4.34 -18.72
N THR A 124 -6.58 3.33 -18.52
CA THR A 124 -7.98 3.30 -18.99
C THR A 124 -9.00 3.50 -17.87
N GLY A 125 -8.59 3.46 -16.59
CA GLY A 125 -9.47 3.68 -15.47
C GLY A 125 -8.81 3.58 -14.10
N VAL A 126 -9.60 3.89 -13.07
CA VAL A 126 -9.27 3.73 -11.65
C VAL A 126 -10.50 3.07 -11.01
N GLY A 127 -10.33 1.93 -10.35
CA GLY A 127 -11.34 1.38 -9.44
C GLY A 127 -11.36 2.25 -8.19
N LEU A 128 -12.53 2.76 -7.81
CA LEU A 128 -12.71 3.50 -6.56
C LEU A 128 -13.93 2.91 -5.88
N ASP A 129 -13.73 2.27 -4.73
CA ASP A 129 -14.80 1.93 -3.81
C ASP A 129 -14.68 2.78 -2.54
N THR A 130 -15.55 2.52 -1.56
CA THR A 130 -15.47 3.16 -0.24
C THR A 130 -14.68 2.35 0.77
N LEU A 131 -14.08 1.24 0.36
CA LEU A 131 -13.48 0.27 1.25
C LEU A 131 -11.96 0.32 1.07
N ASP A 132 -11.30 1.16 1.87
CA ASP A 132 -9.87 1.38 1.72
C ASP A 132 -9.07 0.26 2.37
N ASP A 133 -8.32 -0.49 1.56
CA ASP A 133 -7.34 -1.47 2.02
C ASP A 133 -6.17 -0.78 2.73
N SER A 134 -6.05 -1.03 4.03
CA SER A 134 -5.06 -0.40 4.89
C SER A 134 -4.18 -1.41 5.63
N PHE A 135 -3.03 -0.93 6.11
CA PHE A 135 -2.12 -1.74 6.92
C PHE A 135 -1.57 -0.95 8.12
N PHE A 136 -1.24 -1.68 9.19
CA PHE A 136 -0.56 -1.17 10.36
C PHE A 136 0.76 -1.92 10.57
N ILE A 137 1.88 -1.21 10.74
CA ILE A 137 3.17 -1.83 11.08
C ILE A 137 3.14 -2.28 12.54
N LYS A 138 3.02 -3.59 12.74
CA LYS A 138 2.99 -4.23 14.06
C LYS A 138 4.40 -4.36 14.65
N GLN A 139 5.37 -4.76 13.84
CA GLN A 139 6.74 -4.97 14.28
C GLN A 139 7.74 -4.78 13.14
N ILE A 140 8.92 -4.24 13.46
CA ILE A 140 10.08 -4.22 12.57
C ILE A 140 11.25 -4.87 13.31
N THR A 141 11.90 -5.83 12.66
CA THR A 141 13.12 -6.48 13.15
C THR A 141 14.24 -6.24 12.15
N LYS A 142 15.35 -5.62 12.59
CA LYS A 142 16.54 -5.47 11.73
C LYS A 142 17.14 -6.83 11.39
N THR A 143 17.51 -7.00 10.13
CA THR A 143 18.28 -8.14 9.66
C THR A 143 19.66 -7.67 9.19
N LYS A 144 20.52 -8.61 8.81
CA LYS A 144 21.85 -8.28 8.27
C LYS A 144 21.79 -7.40 7.01
N ASN A 145 20.76 -7.60 6.19
CA ASN A 145 20.65 -7.01 4.86
C ASN A 145 19.46 -6.04 4.73
N GLY A 146 18.67 -5.82 5.78
CA GLY A 146 17.46 -5.01 5.72
C GLY A 146 16.56 -5.23 6.93
N TYR A 147 15.29 -5.57 6.68
CA TYR A 147 14.25 -5.62 7.71
C TYR A 147 13.29 -6.78 7.47
N GLU A 148 12.84 -7.39 8.56
CA GLU A 148 11.62 -8.18 8.61
C GLU A 148 10.52 -7.30 9.20
N VAL A 149 9.45 -7.08 8.45
CA VAL A 149 8.32 -6.24 8.84
C VAL A 149 7.08 -7.09 8.98
N GLU A 150 6.45 -7.04 10.15
CA GLU A 150 5.13 -7.63 10.36
C GLU A 150 4.08 -6.52 10.26
N ILE A 151 3.13 -6.67 9.35
CA ILE A 151 1.98 -5.78 9.20
C ILE A 151 0.70 -6.48 9.64
N ALA A 152 -0.29 -5.71 10.11
CA ALA A 152 -1.67 -6.14 10.23
C ALA A 152 -2.51 -5.46 9.15
N GLU A 153 -3.31 -6.23 8.44
CA GLU A 153 -4.15 -5.76 7.33
C GLU A 153 -5.58 -5.54 7.83
N TYR A 154 -6.18 -4.42 7.45
CA TYR A 154 -7.53 -4.02 7.84
C TYR A 154 -8.17 -3.16 6.76
N LEU A 155 -9.49 -2.98 6.82
CA LEU A 155 -10.23 -2.15 5.88
C LEU A 155 -10.87 -0.98 6.60
N GLU A 156 -10.81 0.21 6.00
CA GLU A 156 -11.57 1.38 6.43
C GLU A 156 -12.76 1.57 5.48
N ASP A 157 -13.98 1.37 5.99
CA ASP A 157 -15.19 1.52 5.19
C ASP A 157 -15.82 2.90 5.39
N TYR A 158 -15.80 3.67 4.30
CA TYR A 158 -16.35 5.00 4.16
C TYR A 158 -17.74 5.01 3.50
N GLU A 159 -18.49 3.90 3.47
CA GLU A 159 -19.81 3.81 2.82
C GLU A 159 -20.77 4.92 3.28
N ASN A 160 -20.71 5.29 4.57
CA ASN A 160 -21.55 6.34 5.14
C ASN A 160 -21.19 7.76 4.66
N SER A 161 -20.03 7.94 4.04
CA SER A 161 -19.61 9.22 3.44
C SER A 161 -20.34 9.52 2.13
N MET A 162 -20.82 8.49 1.41
CA MET A 162 -21.40 8.66 0.06
C MET A 162 -22.70 9.47 0.07
N ASN A 163 -23.41 9.50 1.20
CA ASN A 163 -24.73 10.11 1.33
C ASN A 163 -24.70 11.48 2.02
N ILE A 164 -23.53 12.12 2.09
CA ILE A 164 -23.35 13.37 2.80
C ILE A 164 -23.43 14.54 1.84
N GLU A 165 -24.40 15.43 2.08
CA GLU A 165 -24.57 16.67 1.32
C GLU A 165 -23.93 17.89 2.02
N ASP A 166 -23.68 17.80 3.33
CA ASP A 166 -23.04 18.85 4.15
C ASP A 166 -21.64 18.41 4.59
N GLU A 167 -20.61 19.15 4.18
CA GLU A 167 -19.20 18.88 4.52
C GLU A 167 -18.93 18.85 6.04
N ASN A 168 -19.83 19.40 6.87
CA ASN A 168 -19.71 19.37 8.34
C ASN A 168 -20.41 18.18 9.00
N GLN A 169 -21.09 17.35 8.22
CA GLN A 169 -21.81 16.20 8.76
C GLN A 169 -20.81 15.12 9.20
N VAL A 170 -20.90 14.76 10.48
CA VAL A 170 -20.13 13.65 11.04
C VAL A 170 -20.78 12.34 10.62
N TYR A 171 -19.95 11.39 10.17
CA TYR A 171 -20.37 10.07 9.74
C TYR A 171 -19.52 8.98 10.36
N ASP A 172 -20.01 7.76 10.24
CA ASP A 172 -19.36 6.58 10.79
C ASP A 172 -18.41 5.98 9.76
N ILE A 173 -17.18 5.70 10.19
CA ILE A 173 -16.20 4.91 9.45
C ILE A 173 -16.09 3.56 10.16
N TYR A 174 -16.26 2.48 9.42
CA TYR A 174 -16.15 1.14 9.99
C TYR A 174 -14.74 0.59 9.79
N ILE A 175 -14.12 0.17 10.89
CA ILE A 175 -12.85 -0.57 10.84
C ILE A 175 -13.19 -2.05 10.75
N LYS A 176 -12.85 -2.68 9.62
CA LYS A 176 -13.20 -4.07 9.32
C LYS A 176 -11.95 -4.95 9.20
N ASP A 177 -12.10 -6.24 9.46
CA ASP A 177 -11.11 -7.24 9.05
C ASP A 177 -11.25 -7.56 7.54
N LEU A 178 -10.33 -8.34 6.98
CA LEU A 178 -10.38 -8.76 5.57
C LEU A 178 -11.56 -9.69 5.24
N ASN A 179 -12.30 -10.19 6.24
CA ASN A 179 -13.54 -10.94 6.05
C ASN A 179 -14.78 -10.03 6.13
N HIS A 180 -14.58 -8.72 6.13
CA HIS A 180 -15.60 -7.67 6.23
C HIS A 180 -16.37 -7.65 7.56
N ASN A 181 -15.85 -8.29 8.62
CA ASN A 181 -16.43 -8.17 9.96
C ASN A 181 -16.08 -6.80 10.54
N ILE A 182 -17.09 -6.06 11.01
CA ILE A 182 -16.88 -4.79 11.70
C ILE A 182 -16.23 -5.06 13.07
N ILE A 183 -15.00 -4.59 13.22
CA ILE A 183 -14.24 -4.67 14.47
C ILE A 183 -14.56 -3.48 15.38
N ALA A 184 -14.74 -2.30 14.77
CA ALA A 184 -15.06 -1.07 15.48
C ALA A 184 -15.70 -0.03 14.55
N THR A 185 -16.24 1.02 15.16
CA THR A 185 -16.76 2.20 14.48
C THR A 185 -16.08 3.43 15.06
N ILE A 186 -15.55 4.28 14.19
CA ILE A 186 -15.03 5.61 14.54
C ILE A 186 -15.85 6.67 13.84
N LYS A 187 -15.76 7.92 14.29
CA LYS A 187 -16.40 9.06 13.63
C LYS A 187 -15.42 9.73 12.67
N SER A 188 -15.92 10.31 11.59
CA SER A 188 -15.12 11.05 10.62
C SER A 188 -14.42 12.30 11.17
N ASN A 189 -14.83 12.75 12.36
CA ASN A 189 -14.17 13.83 13.09
C ASN A 189 -13.37 13.34 14.31
N ASP A 190 -13.27 12.02 14.52
CA ASP A 190 -12.24 11.47 15.39
C ASP A 190 -10.89 11.71 14.71
N GLY A 191 -9.89 12.15 15.48
CA GLY A 191 -8.60 12.55 14.91
C GLY A 191 -7.96 11.47 14.03
N GLU A 192 -7.11 11.89 13.09
CA GLU A 192 -6.53 11.06 12.02
C GLU A 192 -5.86 9.76 12.50
N THR A 193 -5.45 9.67 13.77
CA THR A 193 -4.80 8.48 14.34
C THR A 193 -5.77 7.47 14.97
N LYS A 194 -7.08 7.75 14.99
CA LYS A 194 -8.05 6.93 15.73
C LYS A 194 -8.19 5.52 15.17
N SER A 195 -8.19 5.36 13.85
CA SER A 195 -8.24 4.03 13.23
C SER A 195 -7.06 3.16 13.67
N ILE A 196 -5.85 3.73 13.66
CA ILE A 196 -4.62 3.05 14.09
C ILE A 196 -4.66 2.64 15.57
N GLU A 197 -5.16 3.51 16.45
CA GLU A 197 -5.34 3.17 17.87
C GLU A 197 -6.24 1.94 18.02
N ILE A 198 -7.38 1.94 17.33
CA ILE A 198 -8.35 0.85 17.35
C ILE A 198 -7.75 -0.44 16.81
N VAL A 199 -7.03 -0.38 15.69
CA VAL A 199 -6.33 -1.53 15.10
C VAL A 199 -5.31 -2.09 16.09
N LYS A 200 -4.52 -1.22 16.73
CA LYS A 200 -3.53 -1.63 17.73
C LYS A 200 -4.16 -2.30 18.95
N GLU A 201 -5.29 -1.77 19.44
CA GLU A 201 -6.03 -2.33 20.58
C GLU A 201 -6.69 -3.68 20.27
N ASN A 202 -6.98 -3.95 18.99
CA ASN A 202 -7.66 -5.15 18.51
C ASN A 202 -6.78 -5.98 17.56
N ILE A 203 -5.46 -5.89 17.69
CA ILE A 203 -4.50 -6.42 16.70
C ILE A 203 -4.65 -7.93 16.47
N ASP A 204 -5.18 -8.65 17.46
CA ASP A 204 -5.46 -10.09 17.43
C ASP A 204 -6.63 -10.49 16.53
N LYS A 205 -7.46 -9.52 16.11
CA LYS A 205 -8.59 -9.74 15.20
C LYS A 205 -8.23 -9.54 13.73
N PHE A 206 -7.04 -9.03 13.44
CA PHE A 206 -6.60 -8.72 12.08
C PHE A 206 -5.63 -9.77 11.54
N THR A 207 -5.66 -9.97 10.22
CA THR A 207 -4.69 -10.82 9.53
C THR A 207 -3.33 -10.14 9.56
N THR A 208 -2.28 -10.93 9.76
CA THR A 208 -0.90 -10.42 9.74
C THR A 208 -0.12 -11.04 8.60
N LYS A 209 0.76 -10.24 7.99
CA LYS A 209 1.71 -10.67 6.97
C LYS A 209 3.12 -10.28 7.35
N LYS A 210 4.07 -11.11 6.93
CA LYS A 210 5.49 -10.86 7.13
C LYS A 210 6.13 -10.49 5.80
N ILE A 211 6.81 -9.36 5.77
CA ILE A 211 7.47 -8.80 4.60
C ILE A 211 8.97 -8.78 4.86
N ILE A 212 9.73 -9.37 3.95
CA ILE A 212 11.20 -9.31 3.96
C ILE A 212 11.63 -8.21 3.01
N LEU A 213 12.22 -7.16 3.57
CA LEU A 213 12.79 -6.04 2.85
C LEU A 213 14.32 -6.14 2.89
N GLU A 214 14.97 -5.94 1.76
CA GLU A 214 16.42 -5.83 1.67
C GLU A 214 16.83 -4.45 1.16
N LYS A 215 18.04 -4.03 1.56
CA LYS A 215 18.66 -2.78 1.11
C LYS A 215 19.68 -3.04 0.02
N ASP A 216 19.72 -2.17 -0.99
CA ASP A 216 20.86 -2.11 -1.90
C ASP A 216 22.04 -1.31 -1.30
N LYS A 217 23.09 -1.13 -2.11
CA LYS A 217 24.28 -0.35 -1.76
C LYS A 217 24.00 1.14 -1.54
N ASN A 218 22.86 1.64 -2.00
CA ASN A 218 22.42 3.02 -1.87
C ASN A 218 21.37 3.18 -0.74
N GLU A 219 21.14 2.13 0.06
CA GLU A 219 20.14 2.07 1.12
C GLU A 219 18.68 2.12 0.62
N ASN A 220 18.42 1.87 -0.67
CA ASN A 220 17.07 1.72 -1.21
C ASN A 220 16.47 0.38 -0.77
N LEU A 221 15.19 0.40 -0.38
CA LEU A 221 14.46 -0.78 0.06
C LEU A 221 13.81 -1.52 -1.11
N TYR A 222 13.85 -2.84 -1.07
CA TYR A 222 13.21 -3.72 -2.03
C TYR A 222 12.53 -4.91 -1.33
N VAL A 223 11.30 -5.22 -1.71
CA VAL A 223 10.60 -6.41 -1.25
C VAL A 223 11.19 -7.66 -1.90
N ARG A 224 11.57 -8.63 -1.07
CA ARG A 224 12.11 -9.92 -1.51
C ARG A 224 11.09 -11.04 -1.39
N GLN A 225 10.32 -11.01 -0.31
CA GLN A 225 9.40 -12.07 0.06
C GLN A 225 8.25 -11.51 0.89
N VAL A 226 7.06 -12.07 0.70
CA VAL A 226 5.86 -11.83 1.51
C VAL A 226 5.28 -13.18 1.93
N GLY A 227 5.10 -13.37 3.24
CA GLY A 227 4.60 -14.60 3.87
C GLY A 227 3.31 -14.42 4.65
#